data_AF-F8DF97-F1
#
_entry.id   AF-F8DF97-F1
#
_cell.length_a   1.000
_cell.length_b   1.000
_cell.length_c   1.000
_cell.angle_alpha   90.00
_cell.angle_beta   90.00
_cell.angle_gamma   90.00
#
_symmetry.space_group_name_H-M   'P 1'
#
loop_
_entity.id
_entity.type
_entity.pdbx_description
1 polymer ?
#
loop_
_entity_poly.entity_id
_entity_poly.type
_entity_poly.pdbx_seq_one_letter_code
_entity_poly.pdbx_strand_id
1 'polypeptide(L)' 'MPELSKAIDFDPEGSMFCAYSSKVDALARFALGLKEFVMIPTL' A
#
# COMPACT_ATOMS: atom_id res chain seq x y z
N MET A 1 1.83 -3.84 -7.48
CA MET A 1 3.06 -4.34 -6.83
C MET A 1 2.85 -5.77 -6.32
N PRO A 2 2.83 -6.79 -7.20
CA PRO A 2 2.65 -8.19 -6.80
C PRO A 2 3.75 -8.70 -5.85
N GLU A 3 4.94 -8.12 -5.93
CA GLU A 3 6.11 -8.47 -5.11
C GLU A 3 5.93 -8.11 -3.62
N LEU A 4 5.02 -7.19 -3.30
CA LEU A 4 4.73 -6.77 -1.91
C LEU A 4 3.57 -7.54 -1.29
N SER A 5 2.87 -8.39 -2.05
CA SER A 5 1.65 -9.09 -1.62
C SER A 5 1.79 -10.00 -0.40
N LYS A 6 3.02 -10.49 -0.12
CA LYS A 6 3.32 -11.31 1.07
C LYS A 6 3.91 -10.51 2.23
N ALA A 7 4.08 -9.21 2.05
CA ALA A 7 4.72 -8.33 3.01
C ALA A 7 3.78 -7.24 3.52
N ILE A 8 2.67 -6.98 2.82
CA ILE A 8 1.66 -6.02 3.21
C ILE A 8 0.38 -6.78 3.57
N ASP A 9 -0.08 -6.57 4.79
CA ASP A 9 -1.36 -7.08 5.27
C ASP A 9 -2.40 -5.96 5.18
N PHE A 10 -3.64 -6.33 4.86
CA PHE A 10 -4.77 -5.40 4.76
C PHE A 10 -5.84 -5.80 5.75
N ASP A 11 -6.43 -4.79 6.39
CA ASP A 11 -7.58 -4.99 7.27
C ASP A 11 -8.89 -4.84 6.46
N PRO A 12 -9.68 -5.90 6.32
CA PRO A 12 -10.94 -5.87 5.58
C PRO A 12 -12.11 -5.26 6.38
N GLU A 13 -11.97 -5.02 7.69
CA GLU A 13 -13.06 -4.54 8.55
C GLU A 13 -13.05 -3.02 8.80
N GLY A 14 -12.09 -2.29 8.22
CA GLY A 14 -12.00 -0.84 8.34
C GLY A 14 -12.88 -0.10 7.33
N SER A 15 -13.61 0.93 7.78
CA SER A 15 -14.14 1.99 6.89
C SER A 15 -13.04 2.83 6.23
N MET A 16 -11.77 2.53 6.56
CA MET A 16 -10.56 3.13 6.03
C MET A 16 -9.70 2.03 5.40
N PHE A 17 -9.00 2.37 4.30
CA PHE A 17 -8.02 1.46 3.71
C PHE A 17 -6.74 1.46 4.57
N CYS A 18 -6.61 0.46 5.44
CA CYS A 18 -5.45 0.29 6.32
C CYS A 18 -4.52 -0.80 5.77
N ALA A 19 -3.23 -0.45 5.62
CA ALA A 19 -2.17 -1.34 5.19
C ALA A 19 -1.08 -1.42 6.25
N TYR A 20 -0.66 -2.63 6.61
CA TYR A 20 0.29 -2.90 7.68
C TYR A 20 1.46 -3.75 7.19
N SER A 21 2.61 -3.61 7.85
CA SER A 21 3.76 -4.49 7.62
C SER A 21 4.72 -4.43 8.80
N SER A 22 5.34 -5.57 9.13
CA SER A 22 6.52 -5.62 9.99
C SER A 22 7.82 -5.23 9.26
N LYS A 23 7.76 -5.07 7.93
CA LYS A 23 8.89 -4.68 7.07
C LYS A 23 8.73 -3.23 6.64
N VAL A 24 9.39 -2.32 7.34
CA VAL A 24 9.27 -0.87 7.12
C VAL A 24 9.52 -0.46 5.66
N ASP A 25 10.52 -1.07 5.01
CA ASP A 25 10.84 -0.77 3.60
C ASP A 25 9.74 -1.20 2.63
N ALA A 26 9.05 -2.32 2.93
CA ALA A 26 7.94 -2.78 2.12
C ALA A 26 6.76 -1.80 2.24
N LEU A 27 6.45 -1.34 3.46
CA LEU A 27 5.39 -0.39 3.71
C LEU A 27 5.68 0.98 3.06
N ALA A 28 6.93 1.45 3.15
CA ALA A 28 7.35 2.69 2.52
C ALA A 28 7.22 2.64 0.98
N ARG A 29 7.68 1.54 0.35
CA ARG A 29 7.54 1.33 -1.10
C ARG A 29 6.08 1.28 -1.53
N PHE A 30 5.24 0.60 -0.75
CA PHE A 30 3.80 0.55 -1.01
C PHE A 30 3.16 1.95 -0.93
N ALA A 31 3.45 2.71 0.12
CA ALA A 31 2.91 4.06 0.30
C ALA A 31 3.35 5.03 -0.81
N LEU A 32 4.62 4.96 -1.25
CA LEU A 32 5.12 5.75 -2.36
C LEU A 32 4.45 5.38 -3.69
N GLY A 33 4.31 4.09 -3.99
CA GLY A 33 3.61 3.63 -5.19
C GLY A 33 2.13 4.02 -5.21
N LEU A 34 1.46 3.93 -4.06
CA LEU A 34 0.08 4.37 -3.92
C LEU A 34 -0.05 5.89 -4.15
N LYS A 35 0.85 6.68 -3.56
CA LYS A 35 0.91 8.14 -3.75
C LYS A 35 1.10 8.48 -5.22
N GLU A 36 2.05 7.85 -5.91
CA GLU A 36 2.28 8.05 -7.34
C GLU A 36 1.02 7.71 -8.15
N PHE A 37 0.40 6.56 -7.89
CA PHE A 37 -0.84 6.16 -8.58
C PHE A 37 -1.98 7.17 -8.41
N VAL A 38 -2.19 7.68 -7.19
CA VAL A 38 -3.26 8.66 -6.89
C VAL A 38 -2.95 10.06 -7.40
N MET A 39 -1.66 10.41 -7.55
CA MET A 39 -1.23 11.72 -8.06
C MET A 39 -1.07 11.76 -9.58
N ILE A 40 -1.14 10.63 -10.29
CA ILE A 40 -1.29 10.65 -11.74
C ILE A 40 -2.67 11.29 -12.03
N PRO A 41 -2.74 12.44 -12.72
CA PRO A 41 -4.01 12.99 -13.13
C PRO A 41 -4.70 11.93 -13.98
N THR A 42 -5.84 11.48 -13.50
CA THR A 42 -6.68 10.43 -14.05
C THR A 42 -6.74 10.49 -15.57
N LEU A 43 -6.46 9.36 -16.22
CA LEU A 43 -7.04 9.04 -17.53
C LEU A 43 -8.57 9.21 -17.50
#